data_AF-A0A561TYU5-F1
#
_entry.id   AF-A0A561TYU5-F1
#
_cell.length_a   1.000
_cell.length_b   1.000
_cell.length_c   1.000
_cell.angle_alpha   90.00
_cell.angle_beta   90.00
_cell.angle_gamma   90.00
#
_symmetry.space_group_name_H-M   'P 1'
#
loop_
_entity.id
_entity.type
_entity.pdbx_description
1 polymer ?
#
loop_
_entity_poly.entity_id
_entity_poly.type
_entity_poly.pdbx_seq_one_letter_code
_entity_poly.pdbx_strand_id
1 'polypeptide(L)'
;MTHHPGLLRTVPLQGETTSSLICRIAGRYGMEAKVLRSCWHWRNYPPGHDGGGTRADAEVLLNTPGRQLLAGMCGVEEDVLARALPSWGQQDAKLSAGKNGVPAAAWRTGGAVAGPVAFGCRLCAARRTGTAVRVVRYAPRWERVCVRHGRWLLDADADQPLEYLDVQGVPEVAAAQRRWTGVARRAVRAGAEPERVFALAYAVVARWWEQALHWEREAVWPQRLHQVAGGNAGTELERWRIVGRDAAVFPEVVAVADALLDPAMAELVWRDSGAGRPRALPSNGAFCRRLGERVGRGWLGPLAATDYGGPLTSWMGAVIRIRRGAGGPPGYDNDPWWLRQEHQPATMAGQLRVLSKERSVPGSGTTWRSAVPAEQRALISSLVNDAEEQLTQLRGAQYGKTADAAQQLLGNLGHAATLIEQAVRESAAAALAAGMALEDLARWARLPADVLAEALADQPQRAARKGAVSKCQEAGRLCTGRDPQGTTSWPGTRDQNP
;
A
#
# COMPACT_ATOMS: atom_id res chain seq x y z
N MET A 1 23.59 -18.58 -41.05
CA MET A 1 22.75 -19.73 -40.68
C MET A 1 21.41 -19.54 -41.36
N THR A 2 21.04 -20.42 -42.28
CA THR A 2 19.74 -20.40 -42.94
C THR A 2 18.67 -20.80 -41.92
N HIS A 3 17.70 -19.91 -41.66
CA HIS A 3 16.62 -20.14 -40.70
C HIS A 3 15.68 -21.22 -41.24
N HIS A 4 15.72 -22.40 -40.65
CA HIS A 4 14.75 -23.45 -40.94
C HIS A 4 13.50 -23.18 -40.08
N PRO A 5 12.29 -23.21 -40.66
CA PRO A 5 11.06 -23.07 -39.90
C PRO A 5 10.96 -24.19 -38.85
N GLY A 6 10.45 -23.86 -37.67
CA GLY A 6 10.27 -24.81 -36.58
C GLY A 6 9.33 -25.95 -37.00
N LEU A 7 9.75 -27.19 -36.74
CA LEU A 7 8.99 -28.40 -37.07
C LEU A 7 7.70 -28.53 -36.25
N LEU A 8 7.65 -27.91 -35.06
CA LEU A 8 6.50 -27.98 -34.14
C LEU A 8 5.90 -26.59 -33.91
N ARG A 9 4.68 -26.39 -34.41
CA ARG A 9 3.93 -25.15 -34.22
C ARG A 9 3.61 -24.93 -32.74
N THR A 10 4.09 -23.81 -32.17
CA THR A 10 3.85 -23.39 -30.79
C THR A 10 3.20 -22.02 -30.78
N VAL A 11 1.89 -21.97 -30.49
CA VAL A 11 1.12 -20.72 -30.49
C VAL A 11 1.27 -20.01 -29.12
N PRO A 12 1.54 -18.68 -29.09
CA PRO A 12 1.58 -17.92 -27.84
C PRO A 12 0.21 -17.87 -27.16
N LEU A 13 0.21 -17.76 -25.84
CA LEU A 13 -1.00 -17.45 -25.08
C LEU A 13 -1.16 -15.92 -24.99
N GLN A 14 -2.42 -15.45 -24.93
CA GLN A 14 -2.68 -14.02 -24.81
C GLN A 14 -2.08 -13.45 -23.52
N GLY A 15 -1.29 -12.39 -23.66
CA GLY A 15 -0.59 -11.72 -22.55
C GLY A 15 0.64 -12.48 -22.04
N GLU A 16 1.05 -13.57 -22.68
CA GLU A 16 2.20 -14.35 -22.25
C GLU A 16 3.52 -13.55 -22.30
N THR A 17 4.42 -13.81 -21.37
CA THR A 17 5.78 -13.24 -21.43
C THR A 17 6.61 -13.94 -22.50
N THR A 18 7.50 -13.21 -23.15
CA THR A 18 8.41 -13.78 -24.16
C THR A 18 9.27 -14.89 -23.55
N SER A 19 9.73 -14.72 -22.31
CA SER A 19 10.43 -15.75 -21.52
C SER A 19 9.58 -17.03 -21.34
N SER A 20 8.30 -16.91 -20.98
CA SER A 20 7.38 -18.05 -20.83
C SER A 20 7.21 -18.82 -22.13
N LEU A 21 7.07 -18.09 -23.25
CA LEU A 21 6.96 -18.70 -24.57
C LEU A 21 8.22 -19.49 -24.94
N ILE A 22 9.42 -18.92 -24.74
CA ILE A 22 10.70 -19.62 -24.98
C ILE A 22 10.76 -20.92 -24.19
N CYS A 23 10.41 -20.90 -22.89
CA CYS A 23 10.38 -22.11 -22.07
C CYS A 23 9.41 -23.17 -22.61
N ARG A 24 8.25 -22.76 -23.13
CA ARG A 24 7.27 -23.66 -23.73
C ARG A 24 7.72 -24.26 -25.06
N ILE A 25 8.37 -23.47 -25.90
CA ILE A 25 8.97 -23.98 -27.14
C ILE A 25 10.00 -25.04 -26.80
N ALA A 26 10.90 -24.75 -25.85
CA ALA A 26 11.92 -25.70 -25.41
C ALA A 26 11.28 -27.02 -24.92
N GLY A 27 10.27 -26.93 -24.06
CA GLY A 27 9.52 -28.10 -23.61
C GLY A 27 8.83 -28.87 -24.75
N ARG A 28 8.34 -28.17 -25.79
CA ARG A 28 7.71 -28.81 -26.94
C ARG A 28 8.69 -29.61 -27.80
N TYR A 29 9.95 -29.16 -27.86
CA TYR A 29 11.05 -29.89 -28.51
C TYR A 29 11.77 -30.87 -27.57
N GLY A 30 11.27 -31.09 -26.34
CA GLY A 30 11.91 -31.99 -25.37
C GLY A 30 13.29 -31.54 -24.90
N MET A 31 13.58 -30.23 -24.99
CA MET A 31 14.88 -29.66 -24.63
C MET A 31 14.77 -28.73 -23.41
N GLU A 32 15.89 -28.54 -22.72
CA GLU A 32 15.96 -27.53 -21.66
C GLU A 32 15.95 -26.11 -22.25
N ALA A 33 15.30 -25.17 -21.56
CA ALA A 33 15.24 -23.77 -21.99
C ALA A 33 16.63 -23.13 -22.14
N LYS A 34 17.66 -23.58 -21.41
CA LYS A 34 19.04 -23.10 -21.60
C LYS A 34 19.59 -23.40 -22.99
N VAL A 35 19.21 -24.54 -23.58
CA VAL A 35 19.65 -24.95 -24.92
C VAL A 35 19.05 -24.02 -25.96
N LEU A 36 17.73 -23.80 -25.90
CA LEU A 36 17.05 -22.89 -26.82
C LEU A 36 17.57 -21.46 -26.67
N ARG A 37 17.83 -20.99 -25.44
CA ARG A 37 18.38 -19.67 -25.18
C ARG A 37 19.76 -19.45 -25.81
N SER A 38 20.55 -20.50 -26.10
CA SER A 38 21.85 -20.34 -26.74
C SER A 38 21.78 -19.79 -28.17
N CYS A 39 20.59 -19.77 -28.77
CA CYS A 39 20.36 -19.20 -30.10
C CYS A 39 20.35 -17.67 -30.14
N TRP A 40 20.42 -16.99 -28.98
CA TRP A 40 20.54 -15.53 -28.90
C TRP A 40 21.86 -15.11 -28.24
N HIS A 41 22.38 -13.98 -28.70
CA HIS A 41 23.47 -13.28 -28.02
C HIS A 41 22.91 -12.45 -26.84
N TRP A 42 23.24 -12.85 -25.61
CA TRP A 42 22.74 -12.24 -24.39
C TRP A 42 23.56 -11.03 -23.95
N ARG A 43 22.88 -9.91 -23.64
CA ARG A 43 23.53 -8.66 -23.22
C ARG A 43 23.69 -8.51 -21.70
N ASN A 44 23.03 -9.36 -20.93
CA ASN A 44 23.07 -9.38 -19.48
C ASN A 44 22.60 -10.73 -18.93
N TYR A 45 22.68 -10.89 -17.61
CA TYR A 45 22.20 -12.07 -16.90
C TYR A 45 20.71 -11.92 -16.51
N PRO A 46 19.99 -13.05 -16.34
CA PRO A 46 18.61 -13.04 -15.87
C PRO A 46 18.53 -12.43 -14.47
N PRO A 47 17.48 -11.64 -14.16
CA PRO A 47 17.31 -11.10 -12.82
C PRO A 47 17.01 -12.25 -11.85
N GLY A 48 17.67 -12.22 -10.70
CA GLY A 48 17.56 -13.25 -9.67
C GLY A 48 16.77 -12.80 -8.44
N HIS A 49 16.41 -13.77 -7.59
CA HIS A 49 16.00 -13.49 -6.22
C HIS A 49 17.23 -13.33 -5.32
N ASP A 50 17.06 -12.65 -4.18
CA ASP A 50 18.14 -12.48 -3.20
C ASP A 50 18.63 -13.85 -2.65
N GLY A 51 17.76 -14.88 -2.68
CA GLY A 51 18.09 -16.27 -2.32
C GLY A 51 18.65 -17.14 -3.46
N GLY A 52 18.93 -16.56 -4.63
CA GLY A 52 19.40 -17.28 -5.83
C GLY A 52 18.28 -17.74 -6.76
N GLY A 53 18.66 -18.18 -7.97
CA GLY A 53 17.71 -18.61 -9.02
C GLY A 53 17.10 -17.45 -9.82
N THR A 54 16.61 -17.76 -11.03
CA THR A 54 15.98 -16.77 -11.92
C THR A 54 14.55 -16.47 -11.47
N ARG A 55 14.19 -15.19 -11.42
CA ARG A 55 12.83 -14.77 -11.08
C ARG A 55 11.81 -15.31 -12.08
N ALA A 56 10.63 -15.70 -11.59
CA ALA A 56 9.57 -16.18 -12.50
C ALA A 56 9.01 -15.06 -13.39
N ASP A 57 9.06 -13.80 -12.95
CA ASP A 57 8.71 -12.61 -13.75
C ASP A 57 9.84 -12.11 -14.67
N ALA A 58 10.94 -12.86 -14.80
CA ALA A 58 12.02 -12.51 -15.72
C ALA A 58 11.48 -12.49 -17.16
N GLU A 59 11.65 -11.36 -17.83
CA GLU A 59 11.22 -11.12 -19.21
C GLU A 59 12.42 -10.98 -20.14
N VAL A 60 12.23 -11.40 -21.39
CA VAL A 60 13.19 -11.29 -22.48
C VAL A 60 12.72 -10.24 -23.48
N LEU A 61 13.55 -9.23 -23.73
CA LEU A 61 13.40 -8.33 -24.85
C LEU A 61 14.33 -8.76 -25.99
N LEU A 62 13.84 -8.66 -27.22
CA LEU A 62 14.51 -9.15 -28.42
C LEU A 62 14.72 -8.02 -29.43
N ASN A 63 15.89 -8.00 -30.07
CA ASN A 63 16.09 -7.17 -31.26
C ASN A 63 15.34 -7.76 -32.47
N THR A 64 15.32 -7.03 -33.60
CA THR A 64 14.58 -7.47 -34.80
C THR A 64 14.98 -8.87 -35.30
N PRO A 65 16.27 -9.22 -35.49
CA PRO A 65 16.67 -10.59 -35.84
C PRO A 65 16.29 -11.63 -34.78
N GLY A 66 16.33 -11.26 -33.50
CA GLY A 66 15.92 -12.13 -32.40
C GLY A 66 14.43 -12.46 -32.42
N ARG A 67 13.59 -11.51 -32.82
CA ARG A 67 12.15 -11.70 -33.01
C ARG A 67 11.84 -12.59 -34.21
N GLN A 68 12.51 -12.36 -35.34
CA GLN A 68 12.41 -13.21 -36.53
C GLN A 68 12.79 -14.67 -36.22
N LEU A 69 13.87 -14.87 -35.47
CA LEU A 69 14.28 -16.19 -35.01
C LEU A 69 13.19 -16.85 -34.13
N LEU A 70 12.63 -16.11 -33.16
CA LEU A 70 11.59 -16.64 -32.29
C LEU A 70 10.32 -17.01 -33.08
N ALA A 71 9.91 -16.18 -34.03
CA ALA A 71 8.79 -16.46 -34.94
C ALA A 71 9.00 -17.75 -35.74
N GLY A 72 10.21 -17.90 -36.31
CA GLY A 72 10.63 -19.12 -37.00
C GLY A 72 10.55 -20.35 -36.10
N MET A 73 11.08 -20.29 -34.87
CA MET A 73 11.04 -21.40 -33.90
C MET A 73 9.61 -21.78 -33.49
N CYS A 74 8.72 -20.80 -33.38
CA CYS A 74 7.30 -21.02 -33.07
C CYS A 74 6.52 -21.62 -34.25
N GLY A 75 7.00 -21.44 -35.49
CA GLY A 75 6.22 -21.72 -36.69
C GLY A 75 4.96 -20.85 -36.79
N VAL A 76 5.05 -19.57 -36.39
CA VAL A 76 3.94 -18.59 -36.50
C VAL A 76 4.46 -17.25 -37.02
N GLU A 77 3.58 -16.50 -37.67
CA GLU A 77 3.88 -15.14 -38.16
C GLU A 77 4.16 -14.15 -37.01
N GLU A 78 5.03 -13.17 -37.26
CA GLU A 78 5.35 -12.11 -36.28
C GLU A 78 4.12 -11.34 -35.81
N ASP A 79 3.13 -11.13 -36.68
CA ASP A 79 1.87 -10.46 -36.34
C ASP A 79 1.06 -11.21 -35.27
N VAL A 80 1.15 -12.54 -35.24
CA VAL A 80 0.50 -13.36 -34.21
C VAL A 80 1.19 -13.13 -32.87
N LEU A 81 2.52 -13.05 -32.87
CA LEU A 81 3.32 -12.78 -31.67
C LEU A 81 3.11 -11.34 -31.18
N ALA A 82 3.08 -10.36 -32.08
CA ALA A 82 2.83 -8.95 -31.75
C ALA A 82 1.48 -8.74 -31.06
N ARG A 83 0.43 -9.46 -31.46
CA ARG A 83 -0.89 -9.40 -30.81
C ARG A 83 -0.95 -10.11 -29.46
N ALA A 84 -0.16 -11.17 -29.28
CA ALA A 84 -0.23 -12.03 -28.10
C ALA A 84 0.75 -11.61 -26.99
N LEU A 85 1.93 -11.10 -27.35
CA LEU A 85 3.04 -10.81 -26.43
C LEU A 85 3.18 -9.30 -26.20
N PRO A 86 2.83 -8.77 -25.02
CA PRO A 86 2.92 -7.34 -24.72
C PRO A 86 4.32 -6.75 -24.84
N SER A 87 5.36 -7.56 -24.65
CA SER A 87 6.77 -7.15 -24.74
C SER A 87 7.35 -7.17 -26.15
N TRP A 88 6.62 -7.65 -27.17
CA TRP A 88 7.14 -7.89 -28.52
C TRP A 88 7.78 -6.66 -29.16
N GLY A 89 7.11 -5.51 -29.09
CA GLY A 89 7.58 -4.26 -29.68
C GLY A 89 8.49 -3.41 -28.78
N GLN A 90 8.74 -3.85 -27.54
CA GLN A 90 9.46 -3.04 -26.57
C GLN A 90 10.96 -2.98 -26.90
N GLN A 91 11.50 -1.77 -26.90
CA GLN A 91 12.90 -1.52 -27.19
C GLN A 91 13.73 -1.50 -25.91
N ASP A 92 15.03 -1.76 -26.05
CA ASP A 92 15.96 -1.75 -24.94
C ASP A 92 17.26 -1.04 -25.33
N ALA A 93 17.73 -0.15 -24.47
CA ALA A 93 18.99 0.57 -24.70
C ALA A 93 20.19 -0.39 -24.85
N LYS A 94 20.19 -1.55 -24.17
CA LYS A 94 21.26 -2.57 -24.30
C LYS A 94 21.19 -3.35 -25.62
N LEU A 95 20.05 -3.27 -26.31
CA LEU A 95 19.84 -3.85 -27.64
C LEU A 95 20.05 -2.81 -28.75
N SER A 96 20.25 -1.54 -28.38
CA SER A 96 20.59 -0.46 -29.29
C SER A 96 22.10 -0.44 -29.54
N ALA A 97 22.52 -0.22 -30.79
CA ALA A 97 23.90 -0.32 -31.28
C ALA A 97 24.47 -1.76 -31.33
N GLY A 98 24.04 -2.54 -32.32
CA GLY A 98 24.75 -3.72 -32.78
C GLY A 98 24.78 -3.77 -34.30
N LYS A 99 25.96 -3.59 -34.89
CA LYS A 99 26.22 -3.93 -36.30
C LYS A 99 25.91 -5.42 -36.52
N ASN A 100 25.33 -5.72 -37.68
CA ASN A 100 25.14 -7.06 -38.26
C ASN A 100 23.92 -7.80 -37.68
N GLY A 101 23.06 -8.35 -38.55
CA GLY A 101 21.76 -8.98 -38.25
C GLY A 101 21.80 -10.24 -37.38
N VAL A 102 22.46 -10.16 -36.22
CA VAL A 102 22.63 -11.22 -35.24
C VAL A 102 21.45 -11.19 -34.25
N PRO A 103 20.79 -12.33 -33.98
CA PRO A 103 19.79 -12.46 -32.93
C PRO A 103 20.37 -12.13 -31.55
N ALA A 104 19.83 -11.10 -30.89
CA ALA A 104 20.26 -10.66 -29.57
C ALA A 104 19.08 -10.51 -28.61
N ALA A 105 19.36 -10.72 -27.32
CA ALA A 105 18.37 -10.71 -26.26
C ALA A 105 18.89 -10.01 -25.00
N ALA A 106 17.99 -9.34 -24.28
CA ALA A 106 18.27 -8.71 -23.00
C ALA A 106 17.20 -9.08 -21.97
N TRP A 107 17.65 -9.38 -20.76
CA TRP A 107 16.79 -9.66 -19.63
C TRP A 107 16.28 -8.39 -18.97
N ARG A 108 15.01 -8.40 -18.58
CA ARG A 108 14.35 -7.38 -17.74
C ARG A 108 13.44 -8.05 -16.72
N THR A 109 12.98 -7.27 -15.74
CA THR A 109 11.84 -7.66 -14.91
C THR A 109 10.57 -7.30 -15.66
N GLY A 110 9.64 -8.25 -15.82
CA GLY A 110 8.44 -8.01 -16.63
C GLY A 110 7.60 -6.83 -16.12
N GLY A 111 7.54 -6.62 -14.81
CA GLY A 111 6.90 -5.46 -14.17
C GLY A 111 7.36 -4.10 -14.72
N ALA A 112 8.62 -3.97 -15.11
CA ALA A 112 9.20 -2.75 -15.68
C ALA A 112 9.00 -2.62 -17.20
N VAL A 113 8.54 -3.68 -17.87
CA VAL A 113 8.40 -3.74 -19.33
C VAL A 113 7.00 -3.37 -19.78
N ALA A 114 5.98 -4.08 -19.30
CA ALA A 114 4.60 -3.90 -19.79
C ALA A 114 3.54 -3.98 -18.69
N GLY A 115 3.93 -4.08 -17.42
CA GLY A 115 3.03 -4.07 -16.27
C GLY A 115 3.09 -5.34 -15.41
N PRO A 116 2.17 -5.50 -14.44
CA PRO A 116 2.21 -6.58 -13.46
C PRO A 116 2.20 -7.96 -14.10
N VAL A 117 3.02 -8.86 -13.56
CA VAL A 117 3.19 -10.22 -14.07
C VAL A 117 2.68 -11.24 -13.06
N ALA A 118 1.86 -12.18 -13.51
CA ALA A 118 1.32 -13.26 -12.71
C ALA A 118 1.52 -14.60 -13.40
N PHE A 119 1.40 -15.68 -12.63
CA PHE A 119 1.30 -17.02 -13.21
C PHE A 119 0.02 -17.17 -14.04
N GLY A 120 0.06 -18.01 -15.06
CA GLY A 120 -1.11 -18.44 -15.82
C GLY A 120 -1.74 -19.68 -15.19
N CYS A 121 -3.04 -19.88 -15.44
CA CYS A 121 -3.68 -21.11 -15.00
C CYS A 121 -3.16 -22.31 -15.81
N ARG A 122 -2.41 -23.21 -15.17
CA ARG A 122 -1.87 -24.43 -15.81
C ARG A 122 -2.95 -25.31 -16.46
N LEU A 123 -4.16 -25.35 -15.90
CA LEU A 123 -5.28 -26.12 -16.48
C LEU A 123 -5.82 -25.46 -17.77
N CYS A 124 -5.86 -24.13 -17.82
CA CYS A 124 -6.16 -23.42 -19.06
C CYS A 124 -5.08 -23.63 -20.11
N ALA A 125 -3.81 -23.58 -19.71
CA ALA A 125 -2.68 -23.86 -20.58
C ALA A 125 -2.78 -25.27 -21.14
N ALA A 126 -2.96 -26.29 -20.28
CA ALA A 126 -3.13 -27.68 -20.67
C ALA A 126 -4.25 -27.88 -21.68
N ARG A 127 -5.42 -27.24 -21.49
CA ARG A 127 -6.51 -27.34 -22.48
C ARG A 127 -6.14 -26.75 -23.85
N ARG A 128 -5.30 -25.72 -23.89
CA ARG A 128 -4.91 -25.05 -25.15
C ARG A 128 -3.71 -25.71 -25.84
N THR A 129 -2.80 -26.32 -25.07
CA THR A 129 -1.50 -26.81 -25.58
C THR A 129 -1.36 -28.31 -25.50
N GLY A 130 -2.29 -29.01 -24.84
CA GLY A 130 -2.20 -30.44 -24.54
C GLY A 130 -1.27 -30.79 -23.37
N THR A 131 -0.64 -29.80 -22.70
CA THR A 131 0.33 -30.07 -21.62
C THR A 131 0.21 -29.05 -20.49
N ALA A 132 0.21 -29.55 -19.25
CA ALA A 132 0.14 -28.72 -18.04
C ALA A 132 1.50 -28.07 -17.72
N VAL A 133 1.86 -27.05 -18.50
CA VAL A 133 3.10 -26.28 -18.34
C VAL A 133 2.87 -25.03 -17.49
N ARG A 134 3.90 -24.61 -16.75
CA ARG A 134 3.96 -23.28 -16.13
C ARG A 134 3.89 -22.24 -17.24
N VAL A 135 3.03 -21.24 -17.03
CA VAL A 135 2.90 -20.08 -17.92
C VAL A 135 3.03 -18.84 -17.07
N VAL A 136 3.69 -17.82 -17.60
CA VAL A 136 3.79 -16.50 -16.97
C VAL A 136 3.22 -15.48 -17.95
N ARG A 137 2.37 -14.58 -17.45
CA ARG A 137 1.65 -13.59 -18.27
C ARG A 137 1.57 -12.24 -17.59
N TYR A 138 1.50 -11.19 -18.39
CA TYR A 138 1.06 -9.88 -17.97
C TYR A 138 -0.42 -9.98 -17.55
N ALA A 139 -0.67 -9.69 -16.28
CA ALA A 139 -2.00 -9.77 -15.69
C ALA A 139 -2.13 -8.77 -14.53
N PRO A 140 -2.87 -7.67 -14.72
CA PRO A 140 -3.19 -6.78 -13.61
C PRO A 140 -4.04 -7.53 -12.57
N ARG A 141 -4.11 -6.98 -11.35
CA ARG A 141 -4.75 -7.65 -10.20
C ARG A 141 -6.21 -8.05 -10.46
N TRP A 142 -6.95 -7.24 -11.20
CA TRP A 142 -8.35 -7.51 -11.56
C TRP A 142 -8.56 -8.56 -12.66
N GLU A 143 -7.50 -9.18 -13.17
CA GLU A 143 -7.57 -10.27 -14.17
C GLU A 143 -6.98 -11.59 -13.66
N ARG A 144 -6.75 -11.70 -12.35
CA ARG A 144 -6.08 -12.85 -11.74
C ARG A 144 -6.99 -14.01 -11.40
N VAL A 145 -8.31 -13.83 -11.48
CA VAL A 145 -9.25 -14.92 -11.18
C VAL A 145 -9.46 -15.77 -12.43
N CYS A 146 -8.95 -17.00 -12.41
CA CYS A 146 -9.37 -18.03 -13.34
C CYS A 146 -10.72 -18.61 -12.88
N VAL A 147 -11.82 -17.93 -13.26
CA VAL A 147 -13.20 -18.33 -12.89
C VAL A 147 -13.50 -19.78 -13.25
N ARG A 148 -12.98 -20.25 -14.39
CA ARG A 148 -13.24 -21.60 -14.89
C ARG A 148 -12.67 -22.71 -14.00
N HIS A 149 -11.55 -22.47 -13.34
CA HIS A 149 -10.89 -23.47 -12.50
C HIS A 149 -10.92 -23.09 -11.01
N GLY A 150 -11.57 -21.97 -10.67
CA GLY A 150 -11.63 -21.44 -9.31
C GLY A 150 -10.26 -21.17 -8.71
N ARG A 151 -9.39 -20.48 -9.47
CA ARG A 151 -8.01 -20.18 -9.02
C ARG A 151 -7.72 -18.68 -9.03
N TRP A 152 -7.13 -18.17 -7.95
CA TRP A 152 -6.46 -16.88 -7.95
C TRP A 152 -5.01 -17.06 -8.39
N LEU A 153 -4.59 -16.37 -9.45
CA LEU A 153 -3.24 -16.46 -10.00
C LEU A 153 -2.30 -15.51 -9.26
N LEU A 154 -1.23 -16.04 -8.66
CA LEU A 154 -0.31 -15.26 -7.83
C LEU A 154 0.68 -14.43 -8.66
N ASP A 155 1.22 -13.37 -8.06
CA ASP A 155 2.32 -12.62 -8.66
C ASP A 155 3.52 -13.53 -8.94
N ALA A 156 4.12 -13.37 -10.11
CA ALA A 156 5.33 -14.10 -10.50
C ALA A 156 6.62 -13.42 -9.99
N ASP A 157 6.52 -12.25 -9.39
CA ASP A 157 7.64 -11.42 -8.94
C ASP A 157 8.13 -11.81 -7.53
N ALA A 158 7.32 -12.59 -6.81
CA ALA A 158 7.55 -13.01 -5.44
C ALA A 158 8.29 -14.33 -5.37
N ASP A 159 9.26 -14.40 -4.46
CA ASP A 159 10.03 -15.60 -4.16
C ASP A 159 9.22 -16.55 -3.28
N GLN A 160 8.25 -17.25 -3.90
CA GLN A 160 7.39 -18.21 -3.20
C GLN A 160 6.91 -19.31 -4.15
N PRO A 161 6.67 -20.54 -3.63
CA PRO A 161 6.49 -21.72 -4.49
C PRO A 161 5.08 -21.84 -5.10
N LEU A 162 4.07 -21.13 -4.60
CA LEU A 162 2.70 -21.28 -5.06
C LEU A 162 2.48 -20.50 -6.35
N GLU A 163 1.84 -21.09 -7.33
CA GLU A 163 1.46 -20.36 -8.56
C GLU A 163 0.03 -19.82 -8.50
N TYR A 164 -0.78 -20.39 -7.60
CA TYR A 164 -2.18 -20.04 -7.45
C TYR A 164 -2.67 -20.35 -6.04
N LEU A 165 -3.80 -19.72 -5.69
CA LEU A 165 -4.63 -20.08 -4.55
C LEU A 165 -5.94 -20.67 -5.04
N ASP A 166 -6.46 -21.67 -4.33
CA ASP A 166 -7.81 -22.18 -4.58
C ASP A 166 -8.84 -21.19 -4.02
N VAL A 167 -9.78 -20.78 -4.86
CA VAL A 167 -10.88 -19.87 -4.49
C VAL A 167 -12.24 -20.49 -4.78
N GLN A 168 -12.33 -21.81 -5.01
CA GLN A 168 -13.61 -22.50 -5.20
C GLN A 168 -14.50 -22.39 -3.96
N GLY A 169 -13.90 -22.44 -2.76
CA GLY A 169 -14.58 -22.22 -1.48
C GLY A 169 -14.95 -20.76 -1.19
N VAL A 170 -14.58 -19.81 -2.06
CA VAL A 170 -14.82 -18.37 -1.90
C VAL A 170 -15.55 -17.80 -3.13
N PRO A 171 -16.84 -18.13 -3.31
CA PRO A 171 -17.59 -17.77 -4.51
C PRO A 171 -17.67 -16.25 -4.76
N GLU A 172 -17.50 -15.43 -3.74
CA GLU A 172 -17.51 -13.96 -3.83
C GLU A 172 -16.37 -13.42 -4.69
N VAL A 173 -15.22 -14.12 -4.76
CA VAL A 173 -14.09 -13.74 -5.62
C VAL A 173 -14.48 -13.87 -7.10
N ALA A 174 -15.13 -14.98 -7.46
CA ALA A 174 -15.62 -15.18 -8.83
C ALA A 174 -16.77 -14.21 -9.17
N ALA A 175 -17.64 -13.91 -8.20
CA ALA A 175 -18.69 -12.90 -8.38
C ALA A 175 -18.12 -11.50 -8.58
N ALA A 176 -17.09 -11.13 -7.81
CA ALA A 176 -16.37 -9.86 -7.96
C ALA A 176 -15.69 -9.74 -9.33
N GLN A 177 -15.06 -10.82 -9.82
CA GLN A 177 -14.47 -10.84 -11.16
C GLN A 177 -15.49 -10.53 -12.25
N ARG A 178 -16.71 -11.10 -12.14
CA ARG A 178 -17.79 -10.82 -13.10
C ARG A 178 -18.32 -9.39 -12.99
N ARG A 179 -18.41 -8.84 -11.77
CA ARG A 179 -18.84 -7.44 -11.55
C ARG A 179 -17.84 -6.44 -12.08
N TRP A 180 -16.54 -6.74 -12.01
CA TRP A 180 -15.48 -5.82 -12.44
C TRP A 180 -15.67 -5.32 -13.88
N THR A 181 -16.08 -6.17 -14.83
CA THR A 181 -16.35 -5.74 -16.22
C THR A 181 -17.44 -4.66 -16.31
N GLY A 182 -18.42 -4.68 -15.40
CA GLY A 182 -19.43 -3.61 -15.29
C GLY A 182 -18.85 -2.33 -14.69
N VAL A 183 -18.03 -2.46 -13.65
CA VAL A 183 -17.37 -1.35 -12.95
C VAL A 183 -16.39 -0.62 -13.87
N ALA A 184 -15.53 -1.35 -14.58
CA ALA A 184 -14.58 -0.78 -15.55
C ALA A 184 -15.30 0.00 -16.66
N ARG A 185 -16.41 -0.52 -17.18
CA ARG A 185 -17.24 0.21 -18.17
C ARG A 185 -17.89 1.46 -17.59
N ARG A 186 -18.22 1.49 -16.29
CA ARG A 186 -18.71 2.69 -15.60
C ARG A 186 -17.59 3.71 -15.40
N ALA A 187 -16.39 3.27 -15.05
CA ALA A 187 -15.21 4.14 -14.93
C ALA A 187 -14.96 4.91 -16.24
N VAL A 188 -14.89 4.18 -17.37
CA VAL A 188 -14.70 4.81 -18.70
C VAL A 188 -15.82 5.81 -19.01
N ARG A 189 -17.09 5.46 -18.74
CA ARG A 189 -18.23 6.38 -18.94
C ARG A 189 -18.19 7.62 -18.04
N ALA A 190 -17.57 7.51 -16.87
CA ALA A 190 -17.35 8.62 -15.95
C ALA A 190 -16.06 9.41 -16.26
N GLY A 191 -15.36 9.11 -17.37
CA GLY A 191 -14.09 9.76 -17.73
C GLY A 191 -12.91 9.36 -16.85
N ALA A 192 -13.00 8.26 -16.12
CA ALA A 192 -11.94 7.74 -15.25
C ALA A 192 -11.30 6.49 -15.86
N GLU A 193 -9.99 6.35 -15.69
CA GLU A 193 -9.27 5.13 -16.08
C GLU A 193 -9.58 3.98 -15.11
N PRO A 194 -10.08 2.82 -15.58
CA PRO A 194 -10.38 1.67 -14.72
C PRO A 194 -9.23 1.26 -13.80
N GLU A 195 -8.00 1.33 -14.32
CA GLU A 195 -6.76 1.02 -13.62
C GLU A 195 -6.59 1.89 -12.37
N ARG A 196 -6.84 3.21 -12.51
CA ARG A 196 -6.68 4.19 -11.44
C ARG A 196 -7.78 4.06 -10.38
N VAL A 197 -9.01 3.80 -10.83
CA VAL A 197 -10.13 3.50 -9.93
C VAL A 197 -9.83 2.24 -9.12
N PHE A 198 -9.34 1.18 -9.77
CA PHE A 198 -8.94 -0.04 -9.07
C PHE A 198 -7.82 0.23 -8.08
N ALA A 199 -6.77 0.95 -8.48
CA ALA A 199 -5.61 1.23 -7.64
C ALA A 199 -6.01 1.98 -6.37
N LEU A 200 -6.86 3.01 -6.48
CA LEU A 200 -7.39 3.75 -5.34
C LEU A 200 -8.23 2.85 -4.42
N ALA A 201 -9.20 2.11 -4.97
CA ALA A 201 -10.06 1.23 -4.18
C ALA A 201 -9.25 0.12 -3.49
N TYR A 202 -8.24 -0.41 -4.18
CA TYR A 202 -7.30 -1.37 -3.64
C TYR A 202 -6.48 -0.80 -2.49
N ALA A 203 -6.00 0.45 -2.61
CA ALA A 203 -5.29 1.13 -1.54
C ALA A 203 -6.15 1.33 -0.29
N VAL A 204 -7.41 1.74 -0.47
CA VAL A 204 -8.39 1.88 0.62
C VAL A 204 -8.58 0.55 1.35
N VAL A 205 -8.84 -0.52 0.62
CA VAL A 205 -9.12 -1.83 1.22
C VAL A 205 -7.86 -2.46 1.81
N ALA A 206 -6.68 -2.25 1.22
CA ALA A 206 -5.42 -2.72 1.79
C ALA A 206 -5.11 -2.05 3.14
N ARG A 207 -5.42 -0.75 3.29
CA ARG A 207 -5.35 -0.04 4.57
C ARG A 207 -6.29 -0.65 5.62
N TRP A 208 -7.52 -0.95 5.23
CA TRP A 208 -8.46 -1.65 6.11
C TRP A 208 -7.97 -3.05 6.50
N TRP A 209 -7.38 -3.79 5.55
CA TRP A 209 -6.81 -5.11 5.79
C TRP A 209 -5.70 -5.11 6.84
N GLU A 210 -4.85 -4.08 6.84
CA GLU A 210 -3.78 -3.89 7.83
C GLU A 210 -4.37 -3.72 9.25
N GLN A 211 -5.47 -2.98 9.39
CA GLN A 211 -6.14 -2.72 10.67
C GLN A 211 -7.09 -3.84 11.12
N ALA A 212 -7.52 -4.71 10.19
CA ALA A 212 -8.58 -5.68 10.37
C ALA A 212 -8.41 -6.61 11.59
N LEU A 213 -7.17 -6.91 11.99
CA LEU A 213 -6.89 -7.75 13.16
C LEU A 213 -7.37 -7.14 14.48
N HIS A 214 -7.52 -5.82 14.52
CA HIS A 214 -7.95 -5.09 15.71
C HIS A 214 -9.45 -4.82 15.73
N TRP A 215 -10.19 -5.28 14.72
CA TRP A 215 -11.63 -5.09 14.64
C TRP A 215 -12.38 -6.33 15.13
N GLU A 216 -12.96 -6.24 16.32
CA GLU A 216 -13.69 -7.35 16.96
C GLU A 216 -14.82 -7.94 16.10
N ARG A 217 -15.43 -7.12 15.23
CA ARG A 217 -16.55 -7.52 14.36
C ARG A 217 -16.11 -8.10 13.01
N GLU A 218 -14.81 -8.12 12.72
CA GLU A 218 -14.30 -8.61 11.43
C GLU A 218 -14.18 -10.13 11.42
N ALA A 219 -15.14 -10.81 10.78
CA ALA A 219 -15.14 -12.25 10.62
C ALA A 219 -14.88 -12.72 9.17
N VAL A 220 -15.14 -11.86 8.18
CA VAL A 220 -15.21 -12.26 6.76
C VAL A 220 -13.82 -12.48 6.18
N TRP A 221 -12.91 -11.54 6.37
CA TRP A 221 -11.56 -11.63 5.86
C TRP A 221 -10.74 -12.76 6.48
N PRO A 222 -10.73 -12.96 7.82
CA PRO A 222 -10.12 -14.14 8.42
C PRO A 222 -10.70 -15.44 7.85
N GLN A 223 -12.02 -15.59 7.78
CA GLN A 223 -12.65 -16.80 7.25
C GLN A 223 -12.21 -17.10 5.82
N ARG A 224 -12.25 -16.11 4.92
CA ARG A 224 -11.79 -16.28 3.53
C ARG A 224 -10.30 -16.60 3.47
N LEU A 225 -9.49 -15.99 4.34
CA LEU A 225 -8.05 -16.28 4.42
C LEU A 225 -7.80 -17.75 4.77
N HIS A 226 -8.51 -18.29 5.76
CA HIS A 226 -8.43 -19.71 6.11
C HIS A 226 -8.88 -20.60 4.93
N GLN A 227 -9.94 -20.23 4.22
CA GLN A 227 -10.41 -20.98 3.04
C GLN A 227 -9.37 -21.02 1.91
N VAL A 228 -8.77 -19.88 1.54
CA VAL A 228 -7.73 -19.84 0.49
C VAL A 228 -6.42 -20.51 0.93
N ALA A 229 -6.21 -20.65 2.24
CA ALA A 229 -5.10 -21.41 2.82
C ALA A 229 -5.33 -22.94 2.86
N GLY A 230 -6.42 -23.45 2.27
CA GLY A 230 -6.76 -24.88 2.30
C GLY A 230 -7.53 -25.31 3.55
N GLY A 231 -8.17 -24.38 4.25
CA GLY A 231 -9.04 -24.63 5.40
C GLY A 231 -8.50 -24.06 6.71
N ASN A 232 -7.18 -24.02 6.90
CA ASN A 232 -6.58 -23.39 8.08
C ASN A 232 -5.20 -22.80 7.77
N ALA A 233 -5.04 -21.49 7.96
CA ALA A 233 -3.76 -20.79 7.85
C ALA A 233 -2.74 -21.21 8.92
N GLY A 234 -3.19 -21.75 10.06
CA GLY A 234 -2.34 -22.35 11.10
C GLY A 234 -1.26 -21.40 11.62
N THR A 235 -0.08 -21.94 11.90
CA THR A 235 1.11 -21.20 12.38
C THR A 235 1.73 -20.30 11.30
N GLU A 236 1.28 -20.38 10.05
CA GLU A 236 1.73 -19.52 8.95
C GLU A 236 0.82 -18.31 8.72
N LEU A 237 0.02 -17.91 9.70
CA LEU A 237 -0.98 -16.85 9.55
C LEU A 237 -0.40 -15.55 8.95
N GLU A 238 0.77 -15.09 9.40
CA GLU A 238 1.43 -13.89 8.88
C GLU A 238 1.78 -14.01 7.39
N ARG A 239 2.33 -15.16 6.98
CA ARG A 239 2.63 -15.45 5.58
C ARG A 239 1.35 -15.50 4.76
N TRP A 240 0.31 -16.16 5.27
CA TRP A 240 -1.00 -16.21 4.60
C TRP A 240 -1.65 -14.85 4.50
N ARG A 241 -1.46 -13.96 5.48
CA ARG A 241 -1.94 -12.58 5.41
C ARG A 241 -1.28 -11.75 4.30
N ILE A 242 -0.10 -12.16 3.84
CA ILE A 242 0.60 -11.54 2.70
C ILE A 242 0.16 -12.20 1.40
N VAL A 243 0.28 -13.53 1.30
CA VAL A 243 0.03 -14.30 0.06
C VAL A 243 -1.46 -14.29 -0.31
N GLY A 244 -2.34 -14.42 0.68
CA GLY A 244 -3.79 -14.52 0.50
C GLY A 244 -4.52 -13.17 0.44
N ARG A 245 -3.86 -12.05 0.76
CA ARG A 245 -4.50 -10.72 0.85
C ARG A 245 -5.33 -10.42 -0.38
N ASP A 246 -4.67 -10.40 -1.55
CA ASP A 246 -5.29 -9.91 -2.77
C ASP A 246 -6.52 -10.74 -3.13
N ALA A 247 -6.50 -12.06 -2.91
CA ALA A 247 -7.65 -12.94 -3.11
C ALA A 247 -8.77 -12.67 -2.09
N ALA A 248 -8.43 -12.53 -0.80
CA ALA A 248 -9.39 -12.35 0.29
C ALA A 248 -10.15 -11.01 0.21
N VAL A 249 -9.45 -9.95 -0.21
CA VAL A 249 -9.99 -8.58 -0.24
C VAL A 249 -10.60 -8.17 -1.58
N PHE A 250 -10.35 -8.93 -2.65
CA PHE A 250 -10.82 -8.59 -4.00
C PHE A 250 -12.32 -8.27 -4.09
N PRO A 251 -13.23 -8.98 -3.39
CA PRO A 251 -14.65 -8.65 -3.40
C PRO A 251 -14.94 -7.23 -2.90
N GLU A 252 -14.30 -6.81 -1.81
CA GLU A 252 -14.44 -5.48 -1.23
C GLU A 252 -13.79 -4.41 -2.13
N VAL A 253 -12.64 -4.71 -2.77
CA VAL A 253 -12.00 -3.78 -3.73
C VAL A 253 -12.95 -3.43 -4.87
N VAL A 254 -13.61 -4.44 -5.46
CA VAL A 254 -14.59 -4.21 -6.53
C VAL A 254 -15.81 -3.44 -6.03
N ALA A 255 -16.29 -3.70 -4.81
CA ALA A 255 -17.42 -2.99 -4.22
C ALA A 255 -17.09 -1.52 -3.90
N VAL A 256 -15.90 -1.24 -3.37
CA VAL A 256 -15.41 0.13 -3.12
C VAL A 256 -15.23 0.87 -4.44
N ALA A 257 -14.59 0.26 -5.44
CA ALA A 257 -14.45 0.85 -6.77
C ALA A 257 -15.82 1.25 -7.38
N ASP A 258 -16.81 0.36 -7.25
CA ASP A 258 -18.16 0.64 -7.72
C ASP A 258 -18.84 1.78 -6.94
N ALA A 259 -18.69 1.78 -5.62
CA ALA A 259 -19.25 2.81 -4.76
C ALA A 259 -18.64 4.19 -5.04
N LEU A 260 -17.31 4.29 -5.18
CA LEU A 260 -16.65 5.56 -5.45
C LEU A 260 -16.97 6.14 -6.85
N LEU A 261 -17.39 5.30 -7.80
CA LEU A 261 -17.87 5.74 -9.11
C LEU A 261 -19.32 6.24 -9.10
N ASP A 262 -20.09 5.95 -8.06
CA ASP A 262 -21.49 6.37 -7.95
C ASP A 262 -21.58 7.88 -7.64
N PRO A 263 -22.19 8.70 -8.50
CA PRO A 263 -22.35 10.14 -8.24
C PRO A 263 -23.09 10.44 -6.93
N ALA A 264 -23.99 9.55 -6.50
CA ALA A 264 -24.68 9.70 -5.22
C ALA A 264 -23.70 9.63 -4.03
N MET A 265 -22.62 8.86 -4.14
CA MET A 265 -21.59 8.79 -3.10
C MET A 265 -20.81 10.10 -3.00
N ALA A 266 -20.44 10.71 -4.14
CA ALA A 266 -19.83 12.03 -4.16
C ALA A 266 -20.75 13.12 -3.58
N GLU A 267 -22.06 13.01 -3.81
CA GLU A 267 -23.06 13.89 -3.21
C GLU A 267 -23.15 13.76 -1.69
N LEU A 268 -23.06 12.52 -1.16
CA LEU A 268 -23.03 12.31 0.29
C LEU A 268 -21.79 12.95 0.92
N VAL A 269 -20.60 12.80 0.31
CA VAL A 269 -19.38 13.47 0.79
C VAL A 269 -19.56 14.99 0.83
N TRP A 270 -20.14 15.56 -0.23
CA TRP A 270 -20.38 17.00 -0.31
C TRP A 270 -21.27 17.49 0.84
N ARG A 271 -22.38 16.80 1.11
CA ARG A 271 -23.29 17.12 2.23
C ARG A 271 -22.61 16.92 3.58
N ASP A 272 -21.86 15.84 3.74
CA ASP A 272 -21.11 15.58 4.97
C ASP A 272 -20.07 16.67 5.25
N SER A 273 -19.47 17.27 4.21
CA SER A 273 -18.51 18.39 4.34
C SER A 273 -19.12 19.74 4.77
N GLY A 274 -20.45 19.80 4.94
CA GLY A 274 -21.19 21.04 5.21
C GLY A 274 -21.48 21.87 3.96
N ALA A 275 -21.21 21.31 2.78
CA ALA A 275 -21.39 21.96 1.49
C ALA A 275 -20.73 23.35 1.44
N GLY A 276 -21.55 24.41 1.30
CA GLY A 276 -21.10 25.82 1.26
C GLY A 276 -20.63 26.39 2.60
N ARG A 277 -20.84 25.70 3.73
CA ARG A 277 -20.30 26.08 5.05
C ARG A 277 -19.37 24.97 5.54
N PRO A 278 -18.04 25.10 5.33
CA PRO A 278 -17.09 24.04 5.66
C PRO A 278 -17.21 23.57 7.12
N ARG A 279 -17.32 22.25 7.30
CA ARG A 279 -17.19 21.59 8.60
C ARG A 279 -16.25 20.39 8.50
N ALA A 280 -15.72 19.96 9.64
CA ALA A 280 -14.97 18.71 9.72
C ALA A 280 -15.87 17.53 9.30
N LEU A 281 -15.32 16.59 8.53
CA LEU A 281 -16.05 15.40 8.11
C LEU A 281 -16.33 14.52 9.33
N PRO A 282 -17.60 14.18 9.60
CA PRO A 282 -17.92 13.28 10.70
C PRO A 282 -17.46 11.85 10.37
N SER A 283 -16.84 11.16 11.33
CA SER A 283 -16.46 9.75 11.19
C SER A 283 -17.66 8.83 10.93
N ASN A 284 -18.85 9.21 11.42
CA ASN A 284 -20.14 8.56 11.15
C ASN A 284 -21.00 9.37 10.15
N GLY A 285 -20.37 9.90 9.10
CA GLY A 285 -21.09 10.59 8.02
C GLY A 285 -22.04 9.67 7.25
N ALA A 286 -23.00 10.28 6.53
CA ALA A 286 -23.90 9.53 5.67
C ALA A 286 -23.15 8.76 4.56
N PHE A 287 -22.06 9.33 4.05
CA PHE A 287 -21.15 8.67 3.12
C PHE A 287 -20.55 7.40 3.74
N CYS A 288 -19.97 7.49 4.93
CA CYS A 288 -19.29 6.37 5.59
C CYS A 288 -20.25 5.21 5.88
N ARG A 289 -21.46 5.51 6.38
CA ARG A 289 -22.51 4.48 6.57
C ARG A 289 -22.88 3.80 5.25
N ARG A 290 -23.12 4.60 4.21
CA ARG A 290 -23.48 4.07 2.89
C ARG A 290 -22.36 3.23 2.27
N LEU A 291 -21.10 3.63 2.46
CA LEU A 291 -19.95 2.84 2.02
C LEU A 291 -19.89 1.49 2.75
N GLY A 292 -20.12 1.48 4.07
CA GLY A 292 -20.24 0.26 4.87
C GLY A 292 -21.35 -0.67 4.35
N GLU A 293 -22.53 -0.14 4.03
CA GLU A 293 -23.62 -0.92 3.41
C GLU A 293 -23.22 -1.50 2.05
N ARG A 294 -22.55 -0.71 1.19
CA ARG A 294 -22.13 -1.13 -0.16
C ARG A 294 -21.14 -2.30 -0.13
N VAL A 295 -20.30 -2.38 0.88
CA VAL A 295 -19.36 -3.49 1.09
C VAL A 295 -19.95 -4.62 1.94
N GLY A 296 -21.22 -4.53 2.34
CA GLY A 296 -21.90 -5.54 3.14
C GLY A 296 -21.49 -5.56 4.62
N ARG A 297 -20.83 -4.50 5.11
CA ARG A 297 -20.33 -4.36 6.48
C ARG A 297 -20.68 -2.99 7.03
N GLY A 298 -21.94 -2.79 7.45
CA GLY A 298 -22.43 -1.49 7.94
C GLY A 298 -21.60 -0.91 9.09
N TRP A 299 -20.98 -1.76 9.91
CA TRP A 299 -20.10 -1.37 11.01
C TRP A 299 -18.72 -0.86 10.54
N LEU A 300 -18.28 -1.19 9.32
CA LEU A 300 -16.96 -0.84 8.81
C LEU A 300 -16.87 0.65 8.46
N GLY A 301 -17.98 1.26 8.04
CA GLY A 301 -18.05 2.65 7.61
C GLY A 301 -17.41 3.64 8.59
N PRO A 302 -17.85 3.66 9.86
CA PRO A 302 -17.26 4.54 10.87
C PRO A 302 -15.77 4.31 11.17
N LEU A 303 -15.31 3.06 11.13
CA LEU A 303 -13.91 2.70 11.38
C LEU A 303 -13.01 3.04 10.17
N ALA A 304 -13.53 2.88 8.96
CA ALA A 304 -12.85 3.29 7.74
C ALA A 304 -12.61 4.81 7.66
N ALA A 305 -13.41 5.60 8.39
CA ALA A 305 -13.33 7.05 8.42
C ALA A 305 -12.33 7.61 9.44
N THR A 306 -11.79 6.77 10.33
CA THR A 306 -10.79 7.17 11.32
C THR A 306 -9.35 7.10 10.80
N ASP A 307 -9.14 6.65 9.56
CA ASP A 307 -7.85 6.70 8.85
C ASP A 307 -7.60 8.12 8.30
N TYR A 308 -7.26 9.04 9.20
CA TYR A 308 -6.93 10.42 8.85
C TYR A 308 -5.71 10.45 7.92
N GLY A 309 -5.87 11.08 6.75
CA GLY A 309 -4.81 11.14 5.74
C GLY A 309 -4.77 9.96 4.77
N GLY A 310 -5.61 8.93 4.92
CA GLY A 310 -5.63 7.78 4.02
C GLY A 310 -6.13 8.08 2.58
N PRO A 311 -6.08 7.08 1.68
CA PRO A 311 -6.53 7.21 0.29
C PRO A 311 -8.02 7.57 0.17
N LEU A 312 -8.88 7.08 1.07
CA LEU A 312 -10.30 7.41 1.08
C LEU A 312 -10.53 8.89 1.41
N THR A 313 -9.87 9.38 2.47
CA THR A 313 -9.91 10.78 2.88
C THR A 313 -9.37 11.70 1.79
N SER A 314 -8.32 11.28 1.08
CA SER A 314 -7.76 12.01 -0.07
C SER A 314 -8.77 12.14 -1.21
N TRP A 315 -9.47 11.05 -1.55
CA TRP A 315 -10.54 11.06 -2.56
C TRP A 315 -11.70 11.98 -2.14
N MET A 316 -12.16 11.87 -0.89
CA MET A 316 -13.22 12.73 -0.35
C MET A 316 -12.82 14.22 -0.42
N GLY A 317 -11.58 14.54 -0.04
CA GLY A 317 -11.02 15.88 -0.11
C GLY A 317 -10.99 16.44 -1.54
N ALA A 318 -10.59 15.61 -2.52
CA ALA A 318 -10.58 16.00 -3.93
C ALA A 318 -11.99 16.31 -4.46
N VAL A 319 -12.98 15.47 -4.13
CA VAL A 319 -14.40 15.71 -4.49
C VAL A 319 -14.90 17.04 -3.93
N ILE A 320 -14.58 17.35 -2.67
CA ILE A 320 -14.97 18.60 -2.02
C ILE A 320 -14.30 19.81 -2.69
N ARG A 321 -12.99 19.72 -2.98
CA ARG A 321 -12.24 20.81 -3.62
C ARG A 321 -12.78 21.13 -5.01
N ILE A 322 -13.02 20.11 -5.84
CA ILE A 322 -13.62 20.26 -7.18
C ILE A 322 -14.94 21.00 -7.09
N ARG A 323 -15.83 20.59 -6.17
CA ARG A 323 -17.16 21.20 -6.03
C ARG A 323 -17.13 22.62 -5.50
N ARG A 324 -16.10 23.00 -4.73
CA ARG A 324 -15.93 24.39 -4.24
C ARG A 324 -15.33 25.34 -5.27
N GLY A 325 -14.88 24.84 -6.42
CA GLY A 325 -14.11 25.65 -7.38
C GLY A 325 -12.77 26.14 -6.80
N ALA A 326 -12.34 25.60 -5.65
CA ALA A 326 -11.08 25.94 -4.97
C ALA A 326 -9.90 25.12 -5.53
N GLY A 327 -10.01 24.61 -6.75
CA GLY A 327 -8.93 23.90 -7.41
C GLY A 327 -7.82 24.88 -7.77
N GLY A 328 -6.60 24.63 -7.30
CA GLY A 328 -5.40 25.24 -7.88
C GLY A 328 -5.28 24.91 -9.38
N PRO A 329 -4.24 25.42 -10.08
CA PRO A 329 -4.01 25.10 -11.48
C PRO A 329 -4.09 23.58 -11.74
N PRO A 330 -4.52 23.13 -12.94
CA PRO A 330 -4.64 21.71 -13.26
C PRO A 330 -3.38 20.94 -12.86
N GLY A 331 -3.53 19.95 -11.98
CA GLY A 331 -2.41 19.23 -11.38
C GLY A 331 -2.86 18.09 -10.45
N TYR A 332 -1.89 17.31 -9.97
CA TYR A 332 -2.08 16.08 -9.20
C TYR A 332 -2.97 16.21 -7.95
N ASP A 333 -3.11 17.41 -7.37
CA ASP A 333 -3.86 17.64 -6.13
C ASP A 333 -5.39 17.72 -6.31
N ASN A 334 -5.88 17.86 -7.55
CA ASN A 334 -7.32 17.99 -7.82
C ASN A 334 -7.95 16.75 -8.45
N ASP A 335 -7.16 15.75 -8.84
CA ASP A 335 -7.69 14.52 -9.44
C ASP A 335 -8.09 13.51 -8.34
N PRO A 336 -9.38 13.15 -8.20
CA PRO A 336 -9.83 12.24 -7.16
C PRO A 336 -9.26 10.82 -7.33
N TRP A 337 -8.83 10.45 -8.54
CA TRP A 337 -8.26 9.13 -8.85
C TRP A 337 -6.74 9.13 -8.76
N TRP A 338 -6.12 10.21 -8.29
CA TRP A 338 -4.68 10.24 -8.06
C TRP A 338 -4.33 9.52 -6.77
N LEU A 339 -3.48 8.49 -6.89
CA LEU A 339 -2.98 7.73 -5.75
C LEU A 339 -1.57 8.17 -5.41
N ARG A 340 -1.42 8.83 -4.26
CA ARG A 340 -0.11 9.23 -3.73
C ARG A 340 0.76 8.01 -3.44
N GLN A 341 2.07 8.16 -3.59
CA GLN A 341 3.02 7.05 -3.44
C GLN A 341 2.96 6.44 -2.03
N GLU A 342 2.79 7.26 -1.01
CA GLU A 342 2.65 6.86 0.40
C GLU A 342 1.39 6.02 0.68
N HIS A 343 0.39 6.07 -0.19
CA HIS A 343 -0.83 5.27 -0.09
C HIS A 343 -0.77 3.97 -0.89
N GLN A 344 0.29 3.76 -1.68
CA GLN A 344 0.42 2.53 -2.45
C GLN A 344 0.69 1.34 -1.52
N PRO A 345 -0.13 0.29 -1.56
CA PRO A 345 0.08 -0.87 -0.70
C PRO A 345 1.37 -1.60 -1.04
N ALA A 346 2.01 -2.17 -0.03
CA ALA A 346 3.21 -2.99 -0.23
C ALA A 346 2.90 -4.20 -1.12
N THR A 347 3.83 -4.53 -2.03
CA THR A 347 3.71 -5.70 -2.91
C THR A 347 3.91 -7.00 -2.13
N MET A 348 3.32 -8.09 -2.61
CA MET A 348 3.49 -9.42 -2.02
C MET A 348 4.98 -9.79 -1.90
N ALA A 349 5.75 -9.60 -2.98
CA ALA A 349 7.20 -9.82 -2.98
C ALA A 349 7.95 -8.92 -1.96
N GLY A 350 7.52 -7.67 -1.81
CA GLY A 350 8.09 -6.75 -0.81
C GLY A 350 7.85 -7.26 0.61
N GLN A 351 6.60 -7.59 0.94
CA GLN A 351 6.22 -8.06 2.27
C GLN A 351 6.84 -9.43 2.62
N LEU A 352 6.92 -10.36 1.66
CA LEU A 352 7.59 -11.64 1.89
C LEU A 352 9.09 -11.50 2.15
N ARG A 353 9.76 -10.53 1.47
CA ARG A 353 11.17 -10.21 1.78
C ARG A 353 11.34 -9.65 3.18
N VAL A 354 10.44 -8.76 3.61
CA VAL A 354 10.43 -8.23 4.98
C VAL A 354 10.25 -9.36 5.99
N LEU A 355 9.24 -10.22 5.78
CA LEU A 355 8.96 -11.36 6.66
C LEU A 355 10.13 -12.35 6.70
N SER A 356 10.76 -12.64 5.56
CA SER A 356 11.94 -13.52 5.50
C SER A 356 13.12 -12.92 6.27
N LYS A 357 13.33 -11.60 6.16
CA LYS A 357 14.38 -10.89 6.89
C LYS A 357 14.11 -10.92 8.40
N GLU A 358 12.89 -10.61 8.84
CA GLU A 358 12.48 -10.69 10.24
C GLU A 358 12.65 -12.10 10.82
N ARG A 359 12.31 -13.14 10.06
CA ARG A 359 12.55 -14.54 10.47
C ARG A 359 14.04 -14.88 10.59
N SER A 360 14.88 -14.33 9.71
CA SER A 360 16.33 -14.59 9.72
C SER A 360 17.07 -13.79 10.80
N VAL A 361 16.66 -12.53 11.02
CA VAL A 361 17.22 -11.60 12.00
C VAL A 361 16.05 -10.73 12.50
N PRO A 362 15.54 -10.96 13.73
CA PRO A 362 14.48 -10.15 14.31
C PRO A 362 14.81 -8.65 14.26
N GLY A 363 13.85 -7.82 13.85
CA GLY A 363 14.03 -6.36 13.71
C GLY A 363 14.80 -5.91 12.45
N SER A 364 15.25 -6.81 11.57
CA SER A 364 16.02 -6.44 10.36
C SER A 364 15.19 -6.18 9.10
N GLY A 365 13.93 -6.62 9.07
CA GLY A 365 13.08 -6.57 7.87
C GLY A 365 12.27 -5.29 7.72
N THR A 366 11.93 -4.62 8.83
CA THR A 366 11.07 -3.45 8.85
C THR A 366 11.90 -2.16 8.86
N THR A 367 11.75 -1.34 7.82
CA THR A 367 12.36 0.01 7.84
C THR A 367 11.66 0.88 8.88
N TRP A 368 12.39 1.77 9.55
CA TRP A 368 11.81 2.74 10.50
C TRP A 368 10.57 3.45 9.96
N ARG A 369 10.57 3.81 8.67
CA ARG A 369 9.45 4.47 8.00
C ARG A 369 8.20 3.59 7.84
N SER A 370 8.36 2.28 7.72
CA SER A 370 7.25 1.33 7.55
C SER A 370 6.67 0.85 8.87
N ALA A 371 7.50 0.75 9.92
CA ALA A 371 7.07 0.27 11.23
C ALA A 371 6.50 1.39 12.12
N VAL A 372 6.96 2.63 11.95
CA VAL A 372 6.54 3.76 12.79
C VAL A 372 5.49 4.62 12.06
N PRO A 373 4.29 4.83 12.62
CA PRO A 373 3.25 5.68 12.05
C PRO A 373 3.76 7.07 11.67
N ALA A 374 3.18 7.67 10.61
CA ALA A 374 3.62 8.97 10.11
C ALA A 374 3.53 10.08 11.18
N GLU A 375 2.50 10.04 12.02
CA GLU A 375 2.29 10.97 13.13
C GLU A 375 3.40 10.88 14.18
N GLN A 376 3.75 9.66 14.59
CA GLN A 376 4.80 9.43 15.56
C GLN A 376 6.18 9.81 15.00
N ARG A 377 6.43 9.58 13.70
CA ARG A 377 7.64 10.07 13.02
C ARG A 377 7.71 11.60 12.97
N ALA A 378 6.59 12.27 12.73
CA ALA A 378 6.53 13.73 12.73
C ALA A 378 6.80 14.31 14.13
N LEU A 379 6.24 13.70 15.19
CA LEU A 379 6.49 14.08 16.57
C LEU A 379 7.98 13.93 16.96
N ILE A 380 8.59 12.78 16.63
CA ILE A 380 10.02 12.57 16.90
C ILE A 380 10.86 13.61 16.15
N SER A 381 10.52 13.89 14.89
CA SER A 381 11.21 14.90 14.10
C SER A 381 11.05 16.32 14.66
N SER A 382 9.87 16.70 15.16
CA SER A 382 9.66 18.03 15.74
C SER A 382 10.45 18.18 17.04
N LEU A 383 10.44 17.17 17.92
CA LEU A 383 11.22 17.20 19.17
C LEU A 383 12.73 17.38 18.92
N VAL A 384 13.28 16.71 17.90
CA VAL A 384 14.69 16.85 17.52
C VAL A 384 14.98 18.23 16.94
N ASN A 385 14.13 18.73 16.04
CA ASN A 385 14.30 20.05 15.44
C ASN A 385 14.17 21.18 16.48
N ASP A 386 13.22 21.08 17.40
CA ASP A 386 13.04 22.04 18.48
C ASP A 386 14.26 22.04 19.41
N ALA A 387 14.82 20.87 19.73
CA ALA A 387 16.06 20.77 20.51
C ALA A 387 17.26 21.39 19.77
N GLU A 388 17.37 21.16 18.46
CA GLU A 388 18.40 21.78 17.61
C GLU A 388 18.28 23.31 17.58
N GLU A 389 17.05 23.83 17.51
CA GLU A 389 16.80 25.26 17.56
C GLU A 389 17.25 25.86 18.90
N GLN A 390 16.91 25.22 20.03
CA GLN A 390 17.36 25.67 21.36
C GLN A 390 18.89 25.68 21.48
N LEU A 391 19.56 24.64 20.97
CA LEU A 391 21.02 24.56 20.96
C LEU A 391 21.66 25.60 20.03
N THR A 392 21.00 25.95 18.93
CA THR A 392 21.45 26.99 18.00
C THR A 392 21.32 28.37 18.64
N GLN A 393 20.24 28.64 19.39
CA GLN A 393 20.04 29.88 20.14
C GLN A 393 21.11 30.11 21.22
N LEU A 394 21.73 29.05 21.77
CA LEU A 394 22.87 29.18 22.70
C LEU A 394 24.07 29.90 22.06
N ARG A 395 24.26 29.78 20.74
CA ARG A 395 25.36 30.46 20.04
C ARG A 395 25.18 31.98 20.01
N GLY A 396 23.93 32.46 20.11
CA GLY A 396 23.59 33.89 20.18
C GLY A 396 23.52 34.46 21.60
N ALA A 397 23.41 33.60 22.63
CA ALA A 397 23.18 34.00 24.03
C ALA A 397 24.44 34.47 24.79
N GLN A 398 25.59 34.62 24.13
CA GLN A 398 26.87 34.98 24.76
C GLN A 398 27.07 36.49 24.96
N TYR A 399 26.06 37.33 24.67
CA TYR A 399 26.15 38.77 24.78
C TYR A 399 25.14 39.30 25.82
N GLY A 400 25.64 39.95 26.88
CA GLY A 400 24.80 40.51 27.95
C GLY A 400 25.49 40.53 29.31
N LYS A 401 24.74 40.89 30.36
CA LYS A 401 25.21 40.77 31.74
C LYS A 401 25.31 39.29 32.12
N THR A 402 26.34 38.92 32.89
CA THR A 402 26.68 37.52 33.21
C THR A 402 25.52 36.71 33.80
N ALA A 403 24.68 37.33 34.64
CA ALA A 403 23.54 36.65 35.25
C ALA A 403 22.45 36.29 34.22
N ASP A 404 22.13 37.23 33.31
CA ASP A 404 21.12 37.04 32.27
C ASP A 404 21.60 36.00 31.24
N ALA A 405 22.88 36.09 30.85
CA ALA A 405 23.52 35.12 29.97
C ALA A 405 23.56 33.71 30.61
N ALA A 406 23.93 33.60 31.89
CA ALA A 406 23.94 32.31 32.59
C ALA A 406 22.53 31.71 32.73
N GLN A 407 21.52 32.52 33.07
CA GLN A 407 20.14 32.08 33.16
C GLN A 407 19.62 31.58 31.81
N GLN A 408 19.89 32.31 30.73
CA GLN A 408 19.48 31.95 29.37
C GLN A 408 20.21 30.69 28.88
N LEU A 409 21.51 30.57 29.13
CA LEU A 409 22.30 29.39 28.76
C LEU A 409 21.81 28.13 29.51
N LEU A 410 21.66 28.20 30.83
CA LEU A 410 21.22 27.07 31.65
C LEU A 410 19.75 26.70 31.36
N GLY A 411 18.89 27.69 31.12
CA GLY A 411 17.49 27.48 30.75
C GLY A 411 17.34 26.77 29.40
N ASN A 412 18.03 27.26 28.37
CA ASN A 412 17.99 26.67 27.03
C ASN A 412 18.64 25.28 27.01
N LEU A 413 19.75 25.06 27.74
CA LEU A 413 20.36 23.74 27.89
C LEU A 413 19.43 22.75 28.62
N GLY A 414 18.78 23.17 29.71
CA GLY A 414 17.81 22.35 30.42
C GLY A 414 16.59 22.01 29.57
N HIS A 415 16.12 22.95 28.76
CA HIS A 415 15.01 22.72 27.84
C HIS A 415 15.38 21.77 26.69
N ALA A 416 16.54 21.97 26.06
CA ALA A 416 17.05 21.07 25.02
C ALA A 416 17.25 19.63 25.56
N ALA A 417 17.79 19.48 26.78
CA ALA A 417 17.95 18.17 27.41
C ALA A 417 16.61 17.45 27.59
N THR A 418 15.55 18.18 27.99
CA THR A 418 14.20 17.62 28.14
C THR A 418 13.62 17.17 26.81
N LEU A 419 13.81 17.96 25.74
CA LEU A 419 13.34 17.62 24.38
C LEU A 419 14.06 16.39 23.82
N ILE A 420 15.37 16.29 24.03
CA ILE A 420 16.18 15.12 23.62
C ILE A 420 15.72 13.87 24.38
N GLU A 421 15.53 13.98 25.69
CA GLU A 421 15.05 12.86 26.51
C GLU A 421 13.67 12.39 26.04
N GLN A 422 12.76 13.31 25.71
CA GLN A 422 11.46 12.97 25.16
C GLN A 422 11.57 12.33 23.78
N ALA A 423 12.45 12.82 22.90
CA ALA A 423 12.69 12.22 21.59
C ALA A 423 13.23 10.78 21.69
N VAL A 424 14.15 10.54 22.65
CA VAL A 424 14.68 9.19 22.94
C VAL A 424 13.56 8.26 23.42
N ARG A 425 12.70 8.73 24.33
CA ARG A 425 11.56 7.94 24.83
C ARG A 425 10.55 7.60 23.73
N GLU A 426 10.14 8.58 22.91
CA GLU A 426 9.21 8.34 21.79
C GLU A 426 9.82 7.42 20.73
N SER A 427 11.14 7.52 20.50
CA SER A 427 11.86 6.61 19.60
C SER A 427 11.93 5.18 20.15
N ALA A 428 12.20 5.02 21.45
CA ALA A 428 12.21 3.71 22.10
C ALA A 428 10.81 3.08 22.13
N ALA A 429 9.76 3.87 22.38
CA ALA A 429 8.37 3.41 22.32
C ALA A 429 8.00 2.92 20.91
N ALA A 430 8.36 3.68 19.88
CA ALA A 430 8.14 3.33 18.48
C ALA A 430 8.90 2.05 18.09
N ALA A 431 10.14 1.90 18.55
CA ALA A 431 10.95 0.72 18.29
C ALA A 431 10.43 -0.54 19.01
N LEU A 432 9.96 -0.40 20.26
CA LEU A 432 9.34 -1.48 21.01
C LEU A 432 8.02 -1.92 20.35
N ALA A 433 7.19 -0.96 19.91
CA ALA A 433 5.98 -1.23 19.14
C ALA A 433 6.26 -1.91 17.79
N ALA A 434 7.44 -1.67 17.22
CA ALA A 434 7.95 -2.35 16.03
C ALA A 434 8.54 -3.75 16.31
N GLY A 435 8.46 -4.25 17.56
CA GLY A 435 8.86 -5.60 17.94
C GLY A 435 10.33 -5.77 18.33
N MET A 436 11.04 -4.68 18.62
CA MET A 436 12.43 -4.74 19.09
C MET A 436 12.51 -5.12 20.57
N ALA A 437 13.55 -5.87 20.96
CA ALA A 437 13.76 -6.27 22.36
C ALA A 437 14.15 -5.07 23.23
N LEU A 438 13.55 -4.96 24.41
CA LEU A 438 13.77 -3.85 25.34
C LEU A 438 15.25 -3.75 25.76
N GLU A 439 15.93 -4.88 25.88
CA GLU A 439 17.35 -4.99 26.25
C GLU A 439 18.27 -4.39 25.19
N ASP A 440 17.92 -4.53 23.90
CA ASP A 440 18.66 -3.90 22.81
C ASP A 440 18.43 -2.38 22.79
N LEU A 441 17.18 -1.95 23.02
CA LEU A 441 16.84 -0.53 23.10
C LEU A 441 17.51 0.17 24.27
N ALA A 442 17.53 -0.45 25.45
CA ALA A 442 18.20 0.03 26.64
C ALA A 442 19.72 0.21 26.38
N ARG A 443 20.34 -0.78 25.74
CA ARG A 443 21.76 -0.73 25.35
C ARG A 443 22.06 0.43 24.40
N TRP A 444 21.22 0.66 23.39
CA TRP A 444 21.42 1.75 22.43
C TRP A 444 21.13 3.13 23.02
N ALA A 445 20.11 3.25 23.86
CA ALA A 445 19.78 4.47 24.58
C ALA A 445 20.78 4.79 25.70
N ARG A 446 21.66 3.84 26.05
CA ARG A 446 22.57 3.91 27.21
C ARG A 446 21.81 4.16 28.52
N LEU A 447 20.63 3.57 28.63
CA LEU A 447 19.79 3.63 29.82
C LEU A 447 19.66 2.22 30.41
N PRO A 448 19.59 2.08 31.74
CA PRO A 448 19.18 0.82 32.36
C PRO A 448 17.80 0.37 31.85
N ALA A 449 17.62 -0.93 31.62
CA ALA A 449 16.40 -1.46 30.99
C ALA A 449 15.15 -1.28 31.86
N ASP A 450 15.32 -1.33 33.18
CA ASP A 450 14.30 -1.01 34.20
C ASP A 450 13.87 0.47 34.15
N VAL A 451 14.84 1.39 34.03
CA VAL A 451 14.57 2.82 33.88
C VAL A 451 13.84 3.14 32.58
N LEU A 452 14.22 2.47 31.48
CA LEU A 452 13.55 2.61 30.19
C LEU A 452 12.13 2.02 30.23
N ALA A 453 11.92 0.87 30.89
CA ALA A 453 10.60 0.27 31.07
C ALA A 453 9.66 1.18 31.86
N GLU A 454 10.12 1.74 32.98
CA GLU A 454 9.35 2.66 33.83
C GLU A 454 8.97 3.94 33.07
N ALA A 455 9.93 4.51 32.31
CA ALA A 455 9.69 5.70 31.50
C ALA A 455 8.67 5.49 30.36
N LEU A 456 8.57 4.26 29.84
CA LEU A 456 7.61 3.88 28.79
C LEU A 456 6.22 3.55 29.37
N ALA A 457 6.14 3.04 30.60
CA ALA A 457 4.88 2.67 31.27
C ALA A 457 4.01 3.89 31.67
N ASP A 458 4.59 5.09 31.75
CA ASP A 458 3.92 6.32 32.23
C ASP A 458 3.01 7.00 31.15
N GLN A 459 2.93 6.46 29.92
CA GLN A 459 2.17 7.05 28.82
C GLN A 459 0.63 7.02 28.95
N PRO A 460 -0.03 5.95 29.45
CA PRO A 460 -1.50 5.93 29.52
C PRO A 460 -2.07 6.95 30.53
N GLN A 461 -1.30 7.33 31.55
CA GLN A 461 -1.80 8.15 32.67
C GLN A 461 -1.64 9.67 32.45
N ARG A 462 -0.66 10.13 31.67
CA ARG A 462 -0.46 11.56 31.37
C ARG A 462 -1.45 12.12 30.34
N ALA A 463 -1.91 11.31 29.38
CA ALA A 463 -2.97 11.69 28.44
C ALA A 463 -4.32 11.90 29.15
N ALA A 464 -4.64 11.05 30.13
CA ALA A 464 -5.83 11.19 30.98
C ALA A 464 -5.76 12.44 31.88
N ARG A 465 -4.58 12.79 32.41
CA ARG A 465 -4.38 14.01 33.23
C ARG A 465 -4.48 15.30 32.41
N LYS A 466 -3.97 15.34 31.17
CA LYS A 466 -4.12 16.52 30.29
C LYS A 466 -5.59 16.76 29.88
N GLY A 467 -6.38 15.69 29.69
CA GLY A 467 -7.83 15.80 29.44
C GLY A 467 -8.64 16.30 30.64
N ALA A 468 -8.21 16.00 31.88
CA ALA A 468 -8.88 16.46 33.10
C ALA A 468 -8.60 17.94 33.42
N VAL A 469 -7.37 18.43 33.18
CA VAL A 469 -7.00 19.84 33.41
C VAL A 469 -7.68 20.79 32.42
N SER A 470 -7.88 20.38 31.16
CA SER A 470 -8.61 21.17 30.16
C SER A 470 -10.11 21.32 30.51
N LYS A 471 -10.75 20.27 31.03
CA LYS A 471 -12.17 20.31 31.44
C LYS A 471 -12.42 21.21 32.66
N CYS A 472 -11.48 21.27 33.61
CA CYS A 472 -11.60 22.19 34.75
C CYS A 472 -11.40 23.67 34.36
N GLN A 473 -10.58 23.97 33.34
CA GLN A 473 -10.41 25.34 32.84
C GLN A 473 -11.58 25.82 31.96
N GLU A 474 -12.31 24.92 31.31
CA GLU A 474 -13.54 25.26 30.57
C GLU A 474 -14.73 25.51 31.50
N ALA A 475 -14.83 24.77 32.62
CA ALA A 475 -15.86 25.01 33.64
C ALA A 475 -15.67 26.34 34.39
N GLY A 476 -14.43 26.79 34.57
CA GLY A 476 -14.11 28.07 35.23
C GLY A 476 -14.41 29.32 34.38
N ARG A 477 -14.46 29.21 33.05
CA ARG A 477 -14.75 30.35 32.14
C ARG A 477 -16.24 30.61 31.92
N LEU A 478 -17.12 29.67 32.29
CA LEU A 478 -18.58 29.83 32.17
C LEU A 478 -19.22 30.61 33.34
N CYS A 479 -18.48 30.92 34.41
CA CYS A 479 -19.01 31.62 35.59
C CYS A 479 -18.65 33.11 35.70
N THR A 480 -17.95 33.71 34.74
CA THR A 480 -17.57 35.13 34.80
C THR A 480 -18.02 35.87 33.55
N GLY A 481 -19.30 36.19 33.48
CA GLY A 481 -19.89 37.00 32.42
C GLY A 481 -21.21 37.62 32.84
N ARG A 482 -21.18 38.70 33.63
CA ARG A 482 -22.27 39.69 33.66
C ARG A 482 -21.76 41.09 34.02
N ASP A 483 -22.29 42.03 33.25
CA ASP A 483 -21.98 43.45 33.05
C ASP A 483 -21.81 44.37 34.27
N PRO A 484 -21.06 45.50 34.12
CA PRO A 484 -21.05 46.61 35.06
C PRO A 484 -21.77 47.86 34.50
N GLN A 485 -23.01 48.10 34.93
CA GLN A 485 -23.69 49.41 34.98
C GLN A 485 -24.72 49.27 36.11
N GLY A 486 -24.90 50.12 37.12
CA GLY A 486 -24.57 51.50 37.39
C GLY A 486 -25.54 51.94 38.51
N THR A 487 -25.12 52.90 39.33
CA THR A 487 -25.95 53.78 40.20
C THR A 487 -26.68 53.20 41.43
N THR A 488 -26.04 53.43 42.59
CA THR A 488 -26.57 54.18 43.76
C THR A 488 -28.05 54.02 44.15
N SER A 489 -28.30 53.40 45.32
CA SER A 489 -28.98 54.01 46.47
C SER A 489 -29.21 53.00 47.60
N TRP A 490 -28.72 53.31 48.80
CA TRP A 490 -29.32 52.98 50.10
C TRP A 490 -30.26 54.15 50.47
N PRO A 491 -31.24 54.05 51.40
CA PRO A 491 -31.24 53.17 52.58
C PRO A 491 -32.60 52.56 53.02
N GLY A 492 -32.52 51.57 53.91
CA GLY A 492 -33.39 51.45 55.10
C GLY A 492 -34.81 50.92 54.93
N THR A 493 -35.11 49.81 55.61
CA THR A 493 -36.05 49.81 56.75
C THR A 493 -36.01 48.46 57.47
N ARG A 494 -35.92 48.56 58.80
CA ARG A 494 -36.23 47.50 59.76
C ARG A 494 -37.75 47.36 59.90
N ASP A 495 -38.10 46.18 60.40
CA ASP A 495 -39.34 45.77 61.07
C ASP A 495 -40.58 45.55 60.17
N GLN A 496 -41.10 44.32 60.13
CA GLN A 496 -42.04 43.78 61.12
C GLN A 496 -42.46 42.36 60.71
N ASN A 497 -42.64 41.53 61.73
CA ASN A 497 -43.34 40.25 61.71
C ASN A 497 -44.51 40.42 62.68
N PRO A 498 -45.64 39.75 62.46
CA PRO A 498 -46.55 39.80 61.31
C PRO A 498 -47.44 41.06 61.25
#